data_AF-A0A1V4VEN4-F1
#
_entry.id   AF-A0A1V4VEN4-F1
#
_cell.length_a   1.000
_cell.length_b   1.000
_cell.length_c   1.000
_cell.angle_alpha   90.00
_cell.angle_beta   90.00
_cell.angle_gamma   90.00
#
_symmetry.space_group_name_H-M   'P 1'
#
loop_
_entity.id
_entity.type
_entity.pdbx_description
1 polymer ?
#
loop_
_entity_poly.entity_id
_entity_poly.type
_entity_poly.pdbx_seq_one_letter_code
_entity_poly.pdbx_strand_id
1 'polypeptide(L)'
;MAAQYPHVRVFYGSDGLTHFMTFADVDHNGQYAEKHIGQGLIDFKRCKLCGRYFVLADKRKRDFCDRPYKGKRTCKQVGAKLFFEKGIEADEFLQQYLTEYNKVYSRRYRAAEKFEVEIGGKDLTEEQFKVWSAAASQARRDYVEGNISGEEMLAKMMMD
;
A
#
# COMPACT_ATOMS: atom_id res chain seq x y z
N MET A 1 48.12 12.44 -0.01
CA MET A 1 47.20 13.57 0.23
C MET A 1 45.91 13.01 0.82
N ALA A 2 45.59 13.34 2.07
CA ALA A 2 44.31 12.93 2.66
C ALA A 2 43.20 13.81 2.07
N ALA A 3 42.17 13.20 1.49
CA ALA A 3 41.02 13.94 0.98
C ALA A 3 40.26 14.53 2.19
N GLN A 4 40.33 15.85 2.35
CA GLN A 4 39.63 16.57 3.41
C GLN A 4 38.23 16.91 2.90
N TYR A 5 37.22 16.25 3.45
CA TYR A 5 35.82 16.47 3.10
C TYR A 5 35.20 17.44 4.11
N PRO A 6 34.97 18.73 3.75
CA PRO A 6 34.61 19.78 4.70
C PRO A 6 33.16 19.69 5.19
N HIS A 7 32.34 18.81 4.61
CA HIS A 7 30.91 18.76 4.90
C HIS A 7 30.47 17.36 5.32
N VAL A 8 29.56 17.31 6.31
CA VAL A 8 28.94 16.10 6.83
C VAL A 8 27.43 16.27 6.74
N ARG A 9 26.73 15.29 6.16
CA ARG A 9 25.26 15.19 6.22
C ARG A 9 24.89 14.06 7.16
N VAL A 10 24.05 14.39 8.13
CA VAL A 10 23.55 13.47 9.13
C VAL A 10 22.19 12.94 8.70
N PHE A 11 22.01 11.63 8.76
CA PHE A 11 20.77 10.94 8.47
C PHE A 11 20.37 10.09 9.67
N TYR A 12 19.06 10.01 9.90
CA TYR A 12 18.50 9.08 10.89
C TYR A 12 17.96 7.85 10.16
N GLY A 13 18.59 6.71 10.42
CA GLY A 13 18.20 5.43 9.85
C GLY A 13 16.96 4.84 10.52
N SER A 14 16.26 3.94 9.82
CA SER A 14 15.12 3.20 10.40
C SER A 14 15.54 2.17 11.45
N ASP A 15 16.83 1.86 11.51
CA ASP A 15 17.50 1.03 12.50
C ASP A 15 17.72 1.75 13.85
N GLY A 16 17.35 3.04 13.93
CA GLY A 16 17.59 3.87 15.11
C GLY A 16 19.02 4.40 15.20
N LEU A 17 19.84 4.20 14.16
CA LEU A 17 21.21 4.67 14.11
C LEU A 17 21.31 6.01 13.38
N THR A 18 22.32 6.79 13.78
CA THR A 18 22.68 8.04 13.12
C THR A 18 23.78 7.74 12.11
N HIS A 19 23.49 7.95 10.83
CA HIS A 19 24.41 7.75 9.72
C HIS A 19 24.98 9.10 9.29
N PHE A 20 26.27 9.15 9.00
CA PHE A 20 26.96 10.36 8.55
C PHE A 20 27.64 10.11 7.21
N MET A 21 27.39 10.99 6.26
CA MET A 21 28.04 10.97 4.96
C MET A 21 28.88 12.22 4.80
N THR A 22 30.18 12.04 4.61
CA THR A 22 31.11 13.12 4.27
C THR A 22 31.06 13.38 2.76
N PHE A 23 31.12 14.64 2.35
CA PHE A 23 31.12 15.02 0.94
C PHE A 23 31.92 16.31 0.70
N ALA A 24 32.31 16.53 -0.55
CA ALA A 24 33.23 17.61 -0.95
C ALA A 24 32.51 18.93 -1.25
N ASP A 25 31.24 18.89 -1.65
CA ASP A 25 30.50 20.06 -2.17
C ASP A 25 29.00 19.98 -1.82
N VAL A 26 28.44 21.06 -1.26
CA VAL A 26 27.04 21.18 -0.81
C VAL A 26 26.04 21.19 -1.96
N ASP A 27 26.42 21.78 -3.10
CA ASP A 27 25.56 21.97 -4.27
C ASP A 27 25.59 20.74 -5.19
N HIS A 28 26.70 20.00 -5.23
CA HIS A 28 26.86 18.78 -6.05
C HIS A 28 26.57 17.46 -5.30
N ASN A 29 26.14 17.53 -4.03
CA ASN A 29 25.79 16.36 -3.20
C ASN A 29 24.71 15.48 -3.86
N GLY A 30 23.80 16.08 -4.63
CA GLY A 30 22.74 15.37 -5.36
C GLY A 30 23.27 14.33 -6.35
N GLN A 31 24.35 14.63 -7.09
CA GLN A 31 24.88 13.73 -8.12
C GLN A 31 25.64 12.53 -7.54
N TYR A 32 26.38 12.72 -6.43
CA TYR A 32 27.07 11.63 -5.75
C TYR A 32 26.07 10.72 -5.01
N ALA A 33 25.05 11.31 -4.38
CA ALA A 33 23.96 10.56 -3.78
C ALA A 33 23.19 9.76 -4.85
N GLU A 34 22.78 10.36 -5.96
CA GLU A 34 22.05 9.67 -7.04
C GLU A 34 22.84 8.51 -7.67
N LYS A 35 24.15 8.67 -7.91
CA LYS A 35 24.98 7.62 -8.54
C LYS A 35 25.30 6.43 -7.61
N HIS A 36 25.21 6.62 -6.29
CA HIS A 36 25.53 5.56 -5.30
C HIS A 36 24.30 5.06 -4.53
N ILE A 37 23.13 5.68 -4.67
CA ILE A 37 21.83 5.11 -4.29
C ILE A 37 21.63 3.83 -5.13
N GLY A 38 21.56 2.65 -4.49
CA GLY A 38 21.37 1.38 -5.19
C GLY A 38 22.61 0.48 -5.30
N GLN A 39 23.80 0.88 -4.83
CA GLN A 39 25.01 0.04 -4.86
C GLN A 39 25.13 -0.92 -3.66
N GLY A 40 24.07 -1.09 -2.87
CA GLY A 40 23.94 -2.18 -1.89
C GLY A 40 24.55 -1.94 -0.50
N LEU A 41 25.09 -0.75 -0.22
CA LEU A 41 25.55 -0.40 1.14
C LEU A 41 24.48 0.33 1.97
N ILE A 42 23.81 1.36 1.41
CA ILE A 42 22.69 2.09 2.05
C ILE A 42 21.77 2.63 0.96
N ASP A 43 20.52 2.14 0.89
CA ASP A 43 19.54 2.63 -0.08
C ASP A 43 18.67 3.73 0.53
N PHE A 44 18.44 4.83 -0.20
CA PHE A 44 17.57 5.92 0.24
C PHE A 44 16.31 5.96 -0.61
N LYS A 45 15.16 6.13 0.03
CA LYS A 45 13.86 6.23 -0.64
C LYS A 45 13.03 7.38 -0.10
N ARG A 46 12.23 7.99 -0.96
CA ARG A 46 11.27 9.04 -0.56
C ARG A 46 10.01 8.38 0.01
N CYS A 47 9.62 8.73 1.23
CA CYS A 47 8.39 8.23 1.84
C CYS A 47 7.17 8.76 1.08
N LYS A 48 6.29 7.87 0.62
CA LYS A 48 5.06 8.27 -0.10
C LYS A 48 4.12 9.12 0.77
N LEU A 49 4.09 8.92 2.09
CA LEU A 49 3.19 9.63 3.00
C LEU A 49 3.66 11.04 3.42
N CYS A 50 4.87 11.16 3.99
CA CYS A 50 5.37 12.44 4.49
C CYS A 50 6.31 13.16 3.52
N GLY A 51 6.63 12.54 2.38
CA GLY A 51 7.46 13.11 1.32
C GLY A 51 8.95 13.24 1.65
N ARG A 52 9.39 12.82 2.84
CA ARG A 52 10.78 12.93 3.29
C ARG A 52 11.57 11.66 2.93
N TYR A 53 12.88 11.80 2.71
CA TYR A 53 13.77 10.67 2.48
C TYR A 53 14.00 9.86 3.77
N PHE A 54 14.13 8.55 3.62
CA PHE A 54 14.49 7.58 4.66
C PHE A 54 15.42 6.50 4.10
N VAL A 55 16.20 5.90 5.00
CA VAL A 55 17.13 4.81 4.68
C VAL A 55 16.36 3.48 4.70
N LEU A 56 16.57 2.68 3.66
CA LEU A 56 16.25 1.27 3.59
C LEU A 56 17.44 0.49 4.14
N ALA A 57 17.35 0.13 5.43
CA ALA A 57 18.35 -0.72 6.08
C ALA A 57 18.27 -2.20 5.60
N ASP A 58 17.22 -2.56 4.88
CA ASP A 58 16.96 -3.91 4.40
C ASP A 58 16.65 -3.91 2.89
N LYS A 59 16.91 -5.05 2.22
CA LYS A 59 16.57 -5.24 0.79
C LYS A 59 15.06 -5.26 0.52
N ARG A 60 14.22 -4.97 1.52
CA ARG A 60 12.76 -4.95 1.37
C ARG A 60 12.34 -3.65 0.72
N LYS A 61 11.44 -3.73 -0.27
CA LYS A 61 10.86 -2.57 -0.95
C LYS A 61 9.84 -1.84 -0.05
N ARG A 62 10.29 -1.16 1.02
CA ARG A 62 9.42 -0.34 1.87
C ARG A 62 9.04 0.96 1.16
N ASP A 63 7.79 1.40 1.29
CA ASP A 63 7.28 2.66 0.70
C ASP A 63 7.13 3.80 1.72
N PHE A 64 7.21 3.47 3.01
CA PHE A 64 6.90 4.37 4.10
C PHE A 64 7.98 4.31 5.19
N CYS A 65 8.32 5.47 5.76
CA CYS A 65 9.31 5.58 6.83
C CYS A 65 8.74 5.27 8.22
N ASP A 66 9.59 5.09 9.21
CA ASP A 66 9.19 4.78 10.60
C ASP A 66 8.93 6.05 11.45
N ARG A 67 8.93 7.25 10.85
CA ARG A 67 8.70 8.50 11.58
C ARG A 67 7.25 8.64 12.05
N PRO A 68 7.01 9.26 13.23
CA PRO A 68 5.66 9.54 13.71
C PRO A 68 4.88 10.41 12.71
N TYR A 69 3.60 10.11 12.57
CA TYR A 69 2.65 10.74 11.66
C TYR A 69 1.33 11.00 12.42
N LYS A 70 0.98 12.28 12.59
CA LYS A 70 -0.25 12.77 13.23
C LYS A 70 -0.63 11.97 14.49
N GLY A 71 0.24 11.98 15.50
CA GLY A 71 0.02 11.31 16.79
C GLY A 71 1.06 10.23 17.08
N LYS A 72 0.65 9.15 17.76
CA LYS A 72 1.55 8.06 18.19
C LYS A 72 1.85 7.01 17.11
N ARG A 73 1.23 7.11 15.92
CA ARG A 73 1.42 6.14 14.84
C ARG A 73 2.50 6.59 13.87
N THR A 74 3.18 5.66 13.21
CA THR A 74 4.26 5.97 12.24
C THR A 74 3.75 6.02 10.79
N CYS A 75 4.51 6.66 9.90
CA CYS A 75 4.19 6.69 8.48
C CYS A 75 4.05 5.26 7.91
N LYS A 76 4.79 4.29 8.42
CA LYS A 76 4.66 2.86 8.08
C LYS A 76 3.33 2.26 8.52
N GLN A 77 2.88 2.56 9.74
CA GLN A 77 1.63 2.04 10.29
C GLN A 77 0.38 2.63 9.61
N VAL A 78 0.45 3.90 9.21
CA VAL A 78 -0.72 4.61 8.65
C VAL A 78 -0.66 4.70 7.12
N GLY A 79 0.53 4.77 6.54
CA GLY A 79 0.75 5.08 5.13
C GLY A 79 0.18 4.04 4.18
N ALA A 80 0.34 2.75 4.48
CA ALA A 80 -0.22 1.68 3.65
C ALA A 80 -1.76 1.77 3.58
N LYS A 81 -2.41 2.00 4.73
CA LYS A 81 -3.86 2.17 4.80
C LYS A 81 -4.33 3.43 4.06
N LEU A 82 -3.72 4.58 4.31
CA LEU A 82 -4.11 5.84 3.64
C LEU A 82 -3.87 5.83 2.14
N PHE A 83 -2.77 5.22 1.67
CA PHE A 83 -2.53 5.11 0.23
C PHE A 83 -3.46 4.11 -0.44
N PHE A 84 -3.83 3.05 0.26
CA PHE A 84 -4.84 2.11 -0.20
C PHE A 84 -6.22 2.80 -0.30
N GLU A 85 -6.64 3.51 0.74
CA GLU A 85 -7.89 4.29 0.76
C GLU A 85 -7.91 5.36 -0.32
N LYS A 86 -6.83 6.15 -0.47
CA LYS A 86 -6.71 7.15 -1.54
C LYS A 86 -6.69 6.54 -2.93
N GLY A 87 -6.05 5.38 -3.10
CA GLY A 87 -6.02 4.66 -4.37
C GLY A 87 -7.41 4.17 -4.77
N ILE A 88 -8.20 3.73 -3.80
CA ILE A 88 -9.60 3.37 -3.99
C ILE A 88 -10.46 4.61 -4.27
N GLU A 89 -10.28 5.71 -3.53
CA GLU A 89 -11.05 6.94 -3.75
C GLU A 89 -10.81 7.57 -5.13
N ALA A 90 -9.60 7.41 -5.67
CA ALA A 90 -9.24 7.90 -7.00
C ALA A 90 -9.70 6.99 -8.14
N ASP A 91 -10.17 5.77 -7.84
CA ASP A 91 -10.49 4.73 -8.80
C ASP A 91 -11.98 4.38 -8.74
N GLU A 92 -12.73 4.89 -9.72
CA GLU A 92 -14.17 4.71 -9.82
C GLU A 92 -14.58 3.23 -9.81
N PHE A 93 -13.82 2.36 -10.48
CA PHE A 93 -14.12 0.94 -10.55
C PHE A 93 -13.90 0.24 -9.19
N LEU A 94 -12.86 0.62 -8.44
CA LEU A 94 -12.66 0.11 -7.09
C LEU A 94 -13.74 0.59 -6.11
N GLN A 95 -14.26 1.82 -6.28
CA GLN A 95 -15.39 2.30 -5.48
C GLN A 95 -16.68 1.51 -5.79
N GLN A 96 -16.96 1.27 -7.08
CA GLN A 96 -18.10 0.47 -7.51
C GLN A 96 -17.99 -0.97 -7.01
N TYR A 97 -16.80 -1.58 -7.12
CA TYR A 97 -16.52 -2.90 -6.56
C TYR A 97 -16.87 -2.97 -5.06
N LEU A 98 -16.39 -2.01 -4.26
CA LEU A 98 -16.66 -2.00 -2.82
C LEU A 98 -18.14 -1.85 -2.52
N THR A 99 -18.84 -1.02 -3.29
CA THR A 99 -20.27 -0.80 -3.14
C THR A 99 -21.06 -2.08 -3.38
N GLU A 100 -20.81 -2.77 -4.48
CA GLU A 100 -21.48 -4.04 -4.78
C GLU A 100 -21.07 -5.15 -3.81
N TYR A 101 -19.78 -5.21 -3.45
CA TYR A 101 -19.30 -6.20 -2.50
C TYR A 101 -20.00 -6.07 -1.15
N ASN A 102 -20.12 -4.84 -0.64
CA ASN A 102 -20.80 -4.55 0.62
C ASN A 102 -22.30 -4.85 0.56
N LYS A 103 -22.96 -4.69 -0.60
CA LYS A 103 -24.37 -5.09 -0.78
C LYS A 103 -24.55 -6.59 -0.58
N VAL A 104 -23.73 -7.43 -1.23
CA VAL A 104 -23.82 -8.89 -1.12
C VAL A 104 -23.43 -9.35 0.29
N TYR A 105 -22.35 -8.79 0.86
CA TYR A 105 -21.94 -9.05 2.23
C TYR A 105 -23.06 -8.73 3.24
N SER A 106 -23.68 -7.55 3.13
CA SER A 106 -24.76 -7.12 4.03
C SER A 106 -26.04 -7.94 3.86
N ARG A 107 -26.31 -8.48 2.66
CA ARG A 107 -27.40 -9.43 2.42
C ARG A 107 -27.12 -10.76 3.13
N ARG A 108 -25.94 -11.33 2.94
CA ARG A 108 -25.53 -12.59 3.60
C ARG A 108 -25.54 -12.48 5.12
N TYR A 109 -25.06 -11.36 5.67
CA TYR A 109 -25.04 -11.15 7.12
C TYR A 109 -26.46 -11.09 7.70
N ARG A 110 -27.40 -10.38 7.05
CA ARG A 110 -28.82 -10.37 7.43
C ARG A 110 -29.49 -11.75 7.29
N ALA A 111 -29.09 -12.53 6.30
CA ALA A 111 -29.60 -13.90 6.12
C ALA A 111 -28.99 -14.91 7.10
N ALA A 112 -27.86 -14.58 7.77
CA ALA A 112 -27.20 -15.47 8.73
C ALA A 112 -28.03 -15.71 10.01
N GLU A 113 -28.94 -14.79 10.32
CA GLU A 113 -29.81 -14.85 11.49
C GLU A 113 -31.15 -15.55 11.20
N LYS A 114 -31.39 -15.92 9.94
CA LYS A 114 -32.61 -16.60 9.49
C LYS A 114 -32.44 -18.11 9.54
N PHE A 115 -33.54 -18.83 9.78
CA PHE A 115 -33.53 -20.30 9.60
C PHE A 115 -33.46 -20.65 8.11
N GLU A 116 -32.88 -21.81 7.74
CA GLU A 116 -32.70 -22.23 6.34
C GLU A 116 -33.98 -22.15 5.49
N VAL A 117 -35.14 -22.36 6.13
CA VAL A 117 -36.47 -22.32 5.51
C VAL A 117 -36.92 -20.91 5.10
N GLU A 118 -36.24 -19.87 5.60
CA GLU A 118 -36.52 -18.44 5.35
C GLU A 118 -35.49 -17.79 4.39
N ILE A 119 -34.49 -18.56 3.94
CA ILE A 119 -33.53 -18.13 2.92
C ILE A 119 -34.26 -18.08 1.57
N GLY A 120 -34.68 -16.87 1.16
CA GLY A 120 -35.37 -16.63 -0.10
C GLY A 120 -34.38 -16.51 -1.28
N GLY A 121 -34.90 -16.53 -2.51
CA GLY A 121 -34.10 -16.65 -3.75
C GLY A 121 -33.05 -15.57 -4.07
N LYS A 122 -32.85 -14.54 -3.23
CA LYS A 122 -31.76 -13.54 -3.35
C LYS A 122 -30.70 -13.64 -2.24
N ASP A 123 -30.92 -14.51 -1.26
CA ASP A 123 -30.02 -14.71 -0.12
C ASP A 123 -29.00 -15.82 -0.48
N LEU A 124 -27.71 -15.57 -0.24
CA LEU A 124 -26.65 -16.55 -0.49
C LEU A 124 -26.51 -17.48 0.70
N THR A 125 -26.30 -18.78 0.44
CA THR A 125 -25.79 -19.69 1.47
C THR A 125 -24.35 -19.31 1.85
N GLU A 126 -23.83 -19.86 2.95
CA GLU A 126 -22.43 -19.63 3.35
C GLU A 126 -21.44 -20.08 2.28
N GLU A 127 -21.69 -21.23 1.66
CA GLU A 127 -20.83 -21.83 0.65
C GLU A 127 -20.84 -21.00 -0.64
N GLN A 128 -22.03 -20.58 -1.08
CA GLN A 128 -22.18 -19.69 -2.23
C GLN A 128 -21.48 -18.35 -1.99
N PHE A 129 -21.62 -17.78 -0.80
CA PHE A 129 -20.92 -16.55 -0.43
C PHE A 129 -19.40 -16.74 -0.41
N LYS A 130 -18.87 -17.84 0.13
CA LYS A 130 -17.43 -18.13 0.13
C LYS A 130 -16.88 -18.22 -1.29
N VAL A 131 -17.54 -18.98 -2.17
CA VAL A 131 -17.12 -19.13 -3.57
C VAL A 131 -17.15 -17.77 -4.29
N TRP A 132 -18.26 -17.04 -4.18
CA TRP A 132 -18.42 -15.74 -4.82
C TRP A 132 -17.41 -14.71 -4.27
N SER A 133 -17.23 -14.62 -2.95
CA SER A 133 -16.31 -13.65 -2.33
C SER A 133 -14.85 -13.90 -2.71
N ALA A 134 -14.46 -15.16 -2.90
CA ALA A 134 -13.14 -15.53 -3.39
C ALA A 134 -12.95 -15.12 -4.85
N ALA A 135 -13.94 -15.37 -5.72
CA ALA A 135 -13.91 -14.96 -7.12
C ALA A 135 -13.88 -13.43 -7.27
N ALA A 136 -14.72 -12.70 -6.55
CA ALA A 136 -14.74 -11.24 -6.52
C ALA A 136 -13.39 -10.67 -6.04
N SER A 137 -12.81 -11.25 -5.00
CA SER A 137 -11.49 -10.83 -4.48
C SER A 137 -10.36 -11.10 -5.48
N GLN A 138 -10.45 -12.17 -6.27
CA GLN A 138 -9.48 -12.46 -7.33
C GLN A 138 -9.63 -11.47 -8.49
N ALA A 139 -10.85 -11.19 -8.95
CA ALA A 139 -11.09 -10.21 -10.01
C ALA A 139 -10.55 -8.83 -9.63
N ARG A 140 -10.72 -8.41 -8.37
CA ARG A 140 -10.11 -7.17 -7.86
C ARG A 140 -8.58 -7.18 -7.93
N ARG A 141 -7.93 -8.31 -7.60
CA ARG A 141 -6.46 -8.43 -7.71
C ARG A 141 -6.02 -8.29 -9.16
N ASP A 142 -6.68 -9.03 -10.06
CA ASP A 142 -6.38 -9.01 -11.49
C ASP A 142 -6.51 -7.58 -12.06
N TYR A 143 -7.54 -6.83 -11.64
CA TYR A 143 -7.72 -5.43 -12.05
C TYR A 143 -6.60 -4.52 -11.53
N VAL A 144 -6.26 -4.60 -10.23
CA VAL A 144 -5.20 -3.79 -9.61
C VAL A 144 -3.82 -4.11 -10.21
N GLU A 145 -3.61 -5.33 -10.67
CA GLU A 145 -2.39 -5.75 -11.39
C GLU A 145 -2.39 -5.34 -12.88
N GLY A 146 -3.52 -4.86 -13.40
CA GLY A 146 -3.68 -4.46 -14.81
C GLY A 146 -3.93 -5.62 -15.76
N ASN A 147 -4.30 -6.80 -15.25
CA ASN A 147 -4.56 -8.01 -16.04
C ASN A 147 -5.95 -8.01 -16.69
N ILE A 148 -6.91 -7.28 -16.13
CA ILE A 148 -8.28 -7.15 -16.64
C ILE A 148 -8.75 -5.70 -16.58
N SER A 149 -9.80 -5.37 -17.35
CA SER A 149 -10.42 -4.04 -17.29
C SER A 149 -11.31 -3.88 -16.05
N GLY A 150 -11.66 -2.62 -15.72
CA GLY A 150 -12.59 -2.33 -14.63
C GLY A 150 -13.99 -2.88 -14.89
N GLU A 151 -14.46 -2.83 -16.14
CA GLU A 151 -15.73 -3.41 -16.56
C GLU A 151 -15.73 -4.95 -16.41
N GLU A 152 -14.63 -5.61 -16.81
CA GLU A 152 -14.47 -7.05 -16.65
C GLU A 152 -14.45 -7.48 -15.18
N MET A 153 -13.83 -6.69 -14.30
CA MET A 153 -13.87 -6.91 -12.86
C MET A 153 -15.29 -6.88 -12.33
N LEU A 154 -16.07 -5.86 -12.71
CA LEU A 154 -17.46 -5.71 -12.25
C LEU A 154 -18.38 -6.80 -12.82
N ALA A 155 -18.17 -7.21 -14.08
CA ALA A 155 -18.91 -8.30 -14.69
C ALA A 155 -18.68 -9.63 -13.95
N LYS A 156 -17.44 -9.93 -13.54
CA LYS A 156 -17.09 -11.16 -12.81
C LYS A 156 -17.71 -11.27 -11.41
N MET A 157 -18.14 -10.15 -10.82
CA MET A 157 -18.75 -10.14 -9.47
C MET A 157 -20.29 -10.02 -9.52
N MET A 158 -20.87 -9.69 -10.68
CA MET A 158 -22.33 -9.68 -10.85
C MET A 158 -22.84 -11.11 -10.73
N MET A 159 -23.75 -11.34 -9.78
CA MET A 159 -24.51 -12.58 -9.72
C MET A 159 -25.85 -12.36 -10.41
N ASP A 160 -26.20 -13.26 -11.33
CA ASP A 160 -27.50 -13.30 -12.02
C ASP A 160 -28.68 -13.44 -11.05
#